data_AF-A0A958GI78-F1
#
_entry.id   AF-A0A958GI78-F1
#
_cell.length_a   1.000
_cell.length_b   1.000
_cell.length_c   1.000
_cell.angle_alpha   90.00
_cell.angle_beta   90.00
_cell.angle_gamma   90.00
#
_symmetry.space_group_name_H-M   'P 1'
#
loop_
_entity.id
_entity.type
_entity.pdbx_description
1 polymer ?
#
loop_
_entity_poly.entity_id
_entity_poly.type
_entity_poly.pdbx_seq_one_letter_code
_entity_poly.pdbx_strand_id
1 'polypeptide(L)'
;MKRATSHFATVPHSILRAMLSTTLLATLLVPLLVLTGCQRKSSETSTAQKSQQESVDFLQGDLASKLPVATYGFVAWDASRPSAGDYLQHLKTLNSESSLQEIFAKVQATSPESAKEIQPFMETLEWLVKSGLLPFSASDSQLVSKGIGFLEVKDDLPLPGLGIYMNLKQGSDAAAKLKELRTQLDAQGVTTKDYASPSASYAFAIMPKMDASSEKQAPAAQSPLQIVIGTSDTFMSIASTEQLFERAFQSSESETLSENGARRIRETPQYQRLRAAYNGNGEFMFGYLDLQKVLDRINTLIPSEQQKELPIALSDIPVEAFAMRSGYDGGVISDFGLLVDDTKLQEQKPLYDALHPTAKDTSLASAPGNSVALISFADSVISALASTAQASIAGNTQQQEQYATVLADLAKLKGVHLGVLPSDGSTVFPGLFLSVASTENGSLLTEIKGALSQASQEQGIPATAWQEKEIAGSASNFILTPLGVGVFLAQSENGLVLTSSESSLRQTLETQKSESSSLGADLPKQFRSRLEGVSPLFVAYFNADRTAELIHSVQGSLSMFTGGQNPIDNEQIEQIRKVGTTFTFAAYDKGLLNLSGMTLAPAPPKAKSVG
;
A
#
# COMPACT_ATOMS: atom_id res chain seq x y z
N MET A 1 7.69 -34.82 -3.31
CA MET A 1 6.94 -33.63 -3.76
C MET A 1 5.59 -33.95 -4.43
N LYS A 2 4.76 -34.86 -3.87
CA LYS A 2 3.39 -35.16 -4.39
C LYS A 2 2.36 -35.48 -3.29
N ARG A 3 2.50 -34.87 -2.10
CA ARG A 3 1.62 -35.16 -0.93
C ARG A 3 1.13 -33.93 -0.15
N ALA A 4 1.08 -32.75 -0.76
CA ALA A 4 0.62 -31.51 -0.10
C ALA A 4 -0.71 -30.93 -0.62
N THR A 5 -1.42 -31.60 -1.52
CA THR A 5 -2.60 -31.01 -2.21
C THR A 5 -3.95 -31.65 -1.84
N SER A 6 -4.07 -32.41 -0.74
CA SER A 6 -5.34 -33.08 -0.38
C SER A 6 -5.86 -32.83 1.04
N HIS A 7 -5.36 -31.82 1.78
CA HIS A 7 -5.82 -31.54 3.14
C HIS A 7 -6.58 -30.21 3.34
N PHE A 8 -7.04 -29.57 2.27
CA PHE A 8 -7.99 -28.43 2.37
C PHE A 8 -9.47 -28.88 2.48
N ALA A 9 -9.73 -30.14 2.82
CA ALA A 9 -11.09 -30.63 2.99
C ALA A 9 -11.63 -30.23 4.37
N THR A 10 -12.68 -29.42 4.36
CA THR A 10 -13.53 -29.00 5.49
C THR A 10 -12.95 -28.00 6.48
N VAL A 11 -12.73 -26.76 6.00
CA VAL A 11 -12.82 -25.59 6.90
C VAL A 11 -14.30 -25.43 7.30
N PRO A 12 -14.67 -25.47 8.59
CA PRO A 12 -16.04 -25.26 9.06
C PRO A 12 -16.60 -23.92 8.62
N HIS A 13 -17.91 -23.89 8.34
CA HIS A 13 -18.63 -22.68 7.94
C HIS A 13 -18.44 -21.50 8.90
N SER A 14 -18.28 -21.73 10.21
CA SER A 14 -18.03 -20.66 11.20
C SER A 14 -16.66 -20.00 11.02
N ILE A 15 -15.59 -20.77 10.76
CA ILE A 15 -14.23 -20.27 10.51
C ILE A 15 -14.22 -19.48 9.21
N LEU A 16 -14.87 -20.01 8.19
CA LEU A 16 -14.89 -19.42 6.87
C LEU A 16 -15.71 -18.13 6.83
N ARG A 17 -16.80 -18.04 7.59
CA ARG A 17 -17.57 -16.79 7.78
C ARG A 17 -16.79 -15.73 8.57
N ALA A 18 -16.03 -16.13 9.59
CA ALA A 18 -15.16 -15.21 10.32
C ALA A 18 -13.99 -14.72 9.45
N MET A 19 -13.34 -15.62 8.71
CA MET A 19 -12.35 -15.28 7.68
C MET A 19 -12.94 -14.43 6.56
N LEU A 20 -14.19 -14.67 6.16
CA LEU A 20 -14.88 -13.85 5.17
C LEU A 20 -15.15 -12.46 5.70
N SER A 21 -15.59 -12.28 6.95
CA SER A 21 -15.80 -10.95 7.53
C SER A 21 -14.50 -10.14 7.72
N THR A 22 -13.39 -10.80 8.01
CA THR A 22 -12.06 -10.16 8.06
C THR A 22 -11.48 -9.93 6.68
N THR A 23 -11.70 -10.83 5.73
CA THR A 23 -11.40 -10.64 4.31
C THR A 23 -12.30 -9.58 3.70
N LEU A 24 -13.51 -9.38 4.23
CA LEU A 24 -14.51 -8.39 3.82
C LEU A 24 -14.12 -6.99 4.30
N LEU A 25 -13.63 -6.90 5.54
CA LEU A 25 -12.97 -5.69 6.03
C LEU A 25 -11.65 -5.45 5.29
N ALA A 26 -10.85 -6.49 5.07
CA ALA A 26 -9.68 -6.42 4.22
C ALA A 26 -10.04 -6.00 2.79
N THR A 27 -11.20 -6.36 2.23
CA THR A 27 -11.69 -5.91 0.90
C THR A 27 -12.31 -4.53 0.92
N LEU A 28 -12.72 -4.01 2.06
CA LEU A 28 -13.02 -2.58 2.22
C LEU A 28 -11.71 -1.77 2.37
N LEU A 29 -10.66 -2.40 2.91
CA LEU A 29 -9.32 -1.86 3.11
C LEU A 29 -8.39 -2.04 1.88
N VAL A 30 -8.62 -3.02 1.00
CA VAL A 30 -7.75 -3.38 -0.13
C VAL A 30 -7.92 -2.45 -1.35
N PRO A 31 -9.11 -1.93 -1.70
CA PRO A 31 -9.26 -0.82 -2.64
C PRO A 31 -8.52 0.44 -2.17
N LEU A 32 -8.18 0.52 -0.87
CA LEU A 32 -7.37 1.59 -0.28
C LEU A 32 -5.86 1.28 -0.31
N LEU A 33 -5.46 0.04 -0.62
CA LEU A 33 -4.08 -0.44 -0.71
C LEU A 33 -3.51 -0.44 -2.14
N VAL A 34 -4.32 -0.19 -3.18
CA VAL A 34 -3.82 -0.14 -4.57
C VAL A 34 -3.12 1.21 -4.81
N LEU A 35 -1.81 1.11 -5.06
CA LEU A 35 -0.82 2.17 -5.16
C LEU A 35 -0.97 3.13 -6.36
N THR A 36 -0.80 4.43 -6.03
CA THR A 36 -0.03 5.52 -6.69
C THR A 36 -0.26 5.91 -8.16
N GLY A 37 -0.60 7.20 -8.36
CA GLY A 37 -0.38 7.96 -9.60
C GLY A 37 -1.37 9.12 -9.78
N CYS A 38 -1.12 10.29 -9.18
CA CYS A 38 -2.10 11.39 -9.12
C CYS A 38 -1.84 12.53 -10.11
N GLN A 39 -2.92 13.12 -10.65
CA GLN A 39 -2.94 14.52 -11.11
C GLN A 39 -4.01 15.35 -10.44
N ARG A 40 -3.66 16.63 -10.29
CA ARG A 40 -4.56 17.77 -10.18
C ARG A 40 -4.80 18.36 -11.58
N LYS A 41 -6.04 18.65 -11.96
CA LYS A 41 -6.31 19.59 -13.05
C LYS A 41 -5.94 21.00 -12.58
N SER A 42 -4.99 21.63 -13.26
CA SER A 42 -4.55 22.99 -12.95
C SER A 42 -5.61 24.02 -13.37
N SER A 43 -6.60 24.26 -12.53
CA SER A 43 -7.40 25.47 -12.57
C SER A 43 -8.01 25.71 -11.19
N GLU A 44 -7.26 26.40 -10.33
CA GLU A 44 -7.73 27.32 -9.28
C GLU A 44 -6.63 27.50 -8.23
N THR A 45 -5.79 28.50 -8.48
CA THR A 45 -5.03 29.20 -7.46
C THR A 45 -5.99 30.11 -6.70
N SER A 46 -6.70 29.59 -5.70
CA SER A 46 -7.25 30.45 -4.67
C SER A 46 -7.28 29.78 -3.29
N THR A 47 -6.71 30.48 -2.30
CA THR A 47 -6.87 30.27 -0.85
C THR A 47 -6.33 28.98 -0.21
N ALA A 48 -5.02 28.73 -0.34
CA ALA A 48 -4.30 27.73 0.49
C ALA A 48 -4.00 28.18 1.94
N GLN A 49 -4.49 29.35 2.38
CA GLN A 49 -4.15 29.93 3.69
C GLN A 49 -5.24 29.76 4.77
N LYS A 50 -6.35 29.05 4.50
CA LYS A 50 -7.46 28.90 5.46
C LYS A 50 -7.76 27.48 5.94
N SER A 51 -7.00 26.46 5.53
CA SER A 51 -7.24 25.06 5.93
C SER A 51 -6.20 24.47 6.88
N GLN A 52 -5.43 25.30 7.60
CA GLN A 52 -4.73 24.87 8.84
C GLN A 52 -5.71 24.60 10.00
N GLN A 53 -6.93 24.18 9.68
CA GLN A 53 -7.88 23.71 10.67
C GLN A 53 -7.41 22.31 11.06
N GLU A 54 -7.10 22.17 12.35
CA GLU A 54 -6.54 21.00 13.03
C GLU A 54 -6.97 19.69 12.36
N SER A 55 -6.03 18.75 12.20
CA SER A 55 -6.38 17.35 11.99
C SER A 55 -7.12 16.87 13.24
N VAL A 56 -8.42 17.16 13.30
CA VAL A 56 -9.32 16.53 14.27
C VAL A 56 -9.19 15.05 13.96
N ASP A 57 -8.52 14.34 14.88
CA ASP A 57 -8.44 12.90 14.91
C ASP A 57 -9.83 12.35 14.55
N PHE A 58 -9.92 11.48 13.54
CA PHE A 58 -11.19 10.92 13.09
C PHE A 58 -12.01 10.34 14.26
N LEU A 59 -11.34 9.94 15.34
CA LEU A 59 -11.95 9.42 16.56
C LEU A 59 -12.46 10.50 17.55
N GLN A 60 -12.39 11.78 17.20
CA GLN A 60 -12.94 12.90 17.96
C GLN A 60 -14.23 13.47 17.36
N GLY A 61 -14.67 12.96 16.21
CA GLY A 61 -15.90 13.41 15.54
C GLY A 61 -17.19 12.75 16.06
N ASP A 62 -18.33 13.34 15.72
CA ASP A 62 -19.68 12.83 16.07
C ASP A 62 -19.89 11.38 15.63
N LEU A 63 -19.44 11.01 14.43
CA LEU A 63 -19.49 9.63 13.93
C LEU A 63 -18.75 8.64 14.83
N ALA A 64 -17.59 9.03 15.36
CA ALA A 64 -16.77 8.19 16.21
C ALA A 64 -17.41 7.99 17.60
N SER A 65 -18.17 8.98 18.08
CA SER A 65 -18.92 8.86 19.34
C SER A 65 -19.97 7.74 19.30
N LYS A 66 -20.44 7.37 18.11
CA LYS A 66 -21.43 6.31 17.88
C LYS A 66 -20.82 4.92 17.82
N LEU A 67 -19.48 4.78 17.76
CA LEU A 67 -18.82 3.48 17.72
C LEU A 67 -19.16 2.64 18.96
N PRO A 68 -19.50 1.35 18.78
CA PRO A 68 -19.64 0.41 19.88
C PRO A 68 -18.34 0.22 20.69
N VAL A 69 -18.46 -0.04 21.99
CA VAL A 69 -17.31 -0.36 22.87
C VAL A 69 -16.50 -1.55 22.37
N ALA A 70 -17.17 -2.48 21.68
CA ALA A 70 -16.60 -3.69 21.11
C ALA A 70 -16.01 -3.49 19.70
N THR A 71 -15.75 -2.25 19.27
CA THR A 71 -15.07 -1.98 17.99
C THR A 71 -13.58 -2.35 18.06
N TYR A 72 -13.12 -3.22 17.16
CA TYR A 72 -11.72 -3.64 17.04
C TYR A 72 -11.02 -3.10 15.80
N GLY A 73 -11.78 -2.61 14.82
CA GLY A 73 -11.23 -1.92 13.68
C GLY A 73 -12.21 -0.94 13.07
N PHE A 74 -11.68 0.08 12.41
CA PHE A 74 -12.47 1.08 11.70
C PHE A 74 -11.69 1.65 10.51
N VAL A 75 -12.44 2.22 9.57
CA VAL A 75 -11.96 3.09 8.50
C VAL A 75 -12.82 4.32 8.50
N ALA A 76 -12.21 5.47 8.76
CA ALA A 76 -12.86 6.76 8.70
C ALA A 76 -12.37 7.56 7.50
N TRP A 77 -13.26 8.34 6.90
CA TRP A 77 -12.93 9.21 5.77
C TRP A 77 -13.68 10.53 5.82
N ASP A 78 -13.10 11.55 5.20
CA ASP A 78 -13.65 12.89 5.05
C ASP A 78 -13.68 13.28 3.57
N ALA A 79 -14.79 12.96 2.91
CA ALA A 79 -15.04 13.29 1.50
C ALA A 79 -15.32 14.79 1.28
N SER A 80 -15.49 15.59 2.34
CA SER A 80 -15.65 17.04 2.21
C SER A 80 -14.33 17.76 1.90
N ARG A 81 -13.19 17.08 2.11
CA ARG A 81 -11.89 17.63 1.78
C ARG A 81 -11.70 17.63 0.26
N PRO A 82 -11.27 18.74 -0.36
CA PRO A 82 -10.98 18.77 -1.80
C PRO A 82 -10.02 17.65 -2.22
N SER A 83 -9.02 17.34 -1.38
CA SER A 83 -8.06 16.26 -1.60
C SER A 83 -8.69 14.86 -1.68
N ALA A 84 -9.84 14.63 -1.04
CA ALA A 84 -10.55 13.36 -1.13
C ALA A 84 -11.21 13.19 -2.52
N GLY A 85 -11.70 14.27 -3.12
CA GLY A 85 -12.23 14.25 -4.49
C GLY A 85 -11.15 13.86 -5.50
N ASP A 86 -9.97 14.48 -5.39
CA ASP A 86 -8.81 14.17 -6.24
C ASP A 86 -8.36 12.70 -6.07
N TYR A 87 -8.31 12.22 -4.83
CA TYR A 87 -7.98 10.83 -4.52
C TYR A 87 -9.01 9.83 -5.08
N LEU A 88 -10.31 10.11 -4.91
CA LEU A 88 -11.37 9.25 -5.42
C LEU A 88 -11.42 9.24 -6.94
N GLN A 89 -11.16 10.37 -7.60
CA GLN A 89 -11.02 10.41 -9.05
C GLN A 89 -9.83 9.57 -9.54
N HIS A 90 -8.73 9.55 -8.77
CA HIS A 90 -7.61 8.66 -9.06
C HIS A 90 -7.98 7.18 -8.93
N LEU A 91 -8.68 6.77 -7.86
CA LEU A 91 -9.15 5.39 -7.71
C LEU A 91 -10.03 4.95 -8.89
N LYS A 92 -10.87 5.86 -9.44
CA LYS A 92 -11.66 5.59 -10.65
C LYS A 92 -10.78 5.27 -11.87
N THR A 93 -9.64 5.93 -12.03
CA THR A 93 -8.71 5.67 -13.16
C THR A 93 -7.94 4.36 -13.03
N LEU A 94 -7.82 3.83 -11.81
CA LEU A 94 -7.13 2.56 -11.53
C LEU A 94 -8.01 1.32 -11.68
N ASN A 95 -9.22 1.47 -12.24
CA ASN A 95 -10.14 0.36 -12.53
C ASN A 95 -10.56 -0.44 -11.28
N SER A 96 -10.89 0.26 -10.18
CA SER A 96 -11.23 -0.31 -8.87
C SER A 96 -12.44 -1.27 -8.84
N GLU A 97 -13.21 -1.41 -9.92
CA GLU A 97 -14.24 -2.46 -10.03
C GLU A 97 -13.63 -3.87 -9.96
N SER A 98 -12.35 -4.03 -10.35
CA SER A 98 -11.70 -5.34 -10.38
C SER A 98 -11.43 -5.92 -8.99
N SER A 99 -11.15 -5.11 -7.96
CA SER A 99 -10.66 -5.65 -6.68
C SER A 99 -11.70 -6.41 -5.86
N LEU A 100 -12.95 -5.94 -5.80
CA LEU A 100 -14.02 -6.64 -5.08
C LEU A 100 -14.46 -7.91 -5.83
N GLN A 101 -14.55 -7.82 -7.16
CA GLN A 101 -14.89 -8.96 -8.01
C GLN A 101 -13.79 -10.02 -8.02
N GLU A 102 -12.51 -9.63 -8.06
CA GLU A 102 -11.37 -10.54 -7.97
C GLU A 102 -11.34 -11.28 -6.63
N ILE A 103 -11.64 -10.59 -5.53
CA ILE A 103 -11.64 -11.22 -4.21
C ILE A 103 -12.85 -12.14 -4.05
N PHE A 104 -14.02 -11.73 -4.53
CA PHE A 104 -15.17 -12.62 -4.61
C PHE A 104 -14.89 -13.84 -5.49
N ALA A 105 -14.22 -13.67 -6.63
CA ALA A 105 -13.81 -14.76 -7.50
C ALA A 105 -12.83 -15.71 -6.81
N LYS A 106 -11.88 -15.20 -6.01
CA LYS A 106 -11.00 -16.03 -5.17
C LYS A 106 -11.77 -16.80 -4.11
N VAL A 107 -12.73 -16.17 -3.44
CA VAL A 107 -13.62 -16.85 -2.49
C VAL A 107 -14.44 -17.92 -3.20
N GLN A 108 -15.02 -17.62 -4.36
CA GLN A 108 -15.80 -18.56 -5.17
C GLN A 108 -14.97 -19.75 -5.64
N ALA A 109 -13.71 -19.51 -6.03
CA ALA A 109 -12.78 -20.57 -6.41
C ALA A 109 -12.37 -21.45 -5.23
N THR A 110 -12.25 -20.87 -4.02
CA THR A 110 -11.75 -21.58 -2.82
C THR A 110 -12.88 -22.24 -2.03
N SER A 111 -14.06 -21.63 -1.98
CA SER A 111 -15.25 -22.13 -1.31
C SER A 111 -16.55 -21.66 -2.00
N PRO A 112 -17.07 -22.46 -2.95
CA PRO A 112 -18.29 -22.14 -3.67
C PRO A 112 -19.53 -21.99 -2.79
N GLU A 113 -19.62 -22.75 -1.69
CA GLU A 113 -20.76 -22.68 -0.76
C GLU A 113 -20.78 -21.36 -0.01
N SER A 114 -19.63 -20.91 0.50
CA SER A 114 -19.57 -19.62 1.19
C SER A 114 -19.72 -18.45 0.23
N ALA A 115 -19.26 -18.59 -1.02
CA ALA A 115 -19.52 -17.59 -2.04
C ALA A 115 -21.02 -17.40 -2.29
N LYS A 116 -21.84 -18.47 -2.27
CA LYS A 116 -23.30 -18.34 -2.34
C LYS A 116 -23.90 -17.62 -1.14
N GLU A 117 -23.36 -17.82 0.06
CA GLU A 117 -23.83 -17.15 1.27
C GLU A 117 -23.53 -15.64 1.26
N ILE A 118 -22.36 -15.24 0.76
CA ILE A 118 -21.92 -13.84 0.75
C ILE A 118 -22.27 -13.08 -0.53
N GLN A 119 -22.75 -13.77 -1.57
CA GLN A 119 -23.12 -13.15 -2.85
C GLN A 119 -24.14 -12.00 -2.71
N PRO A 120 -25.25 -12.14 -1.96
CA PRO A 120 -26.19 -11.02 -1.78
C PRO A 120 -25.55 -9.80 -1.12
N PHE A 121 -24.60 -10.03 -0.20
CA PHE A 121 -23.85 -8.96 0.46
C PHE A 121 -22.92 -8.24 -0.53
N MET A 122 -22.22 -8.98 -1.38
CA MET A 122 -21.33 -8.41 -2.41
C MET A 122 -22.12 -7.63 -3.47
N GLU A 123 -23.25 -8.17 -3.94
CA GLU A 123 -24.17 -7.48 -4.86
C GLU A 123 -24.71 -6.18 -4.23
N THR A 124 -25.04 -6.22 -2.93
CA THR A 124 -25.46 -5.03 -2.17
C THR A 124 -24.36 -3.98 -2.12
N LEU A 125 -23.12 -4.37 -1.79
CA LEU A 125 -21.98 -3.44 -1.78
C LEU A 125 -21.73 -2.83 -3.16
N GLU A 126 -21.78 -3.64 -4.21
CA GLU A 126 -21.59 -3.16 -5.58
C GLU A 126 -22.64 -2.10 -5.95
N TRP A 127 -23.90 -2.32 -5.58
CA TRP A 127 -24.97 -1.35 -5.80
C TRP A 127 -24.83 -0.08 -4.94
N LEU A 128 -24.43 -0.21 -3.68
CA LEU A 128 -24.15 0.93 -2.81
C LEU A 128 -23.02 1.80 -3.39
N VAL A 129 -22.02 1.17 -4.00
CA VAL A 129 -20.98 1.87 -4.77
C VAL A 129 -21.59 2.49 -6.03
N LYS A 130 -22.31 1.77 -6.88
CA LYS A 130 -22.87 2.33 -8.13
C LYS A 130 -23.83 3.50 -7.92
N SER A 131 -24.65 3.44 -6.87
CA SER A 131 -25.67 4.45 -6.54
C SER A 131 -25.13 5.77 -5.97
N GLY A 132 -23.83 5.83 -5.62
CA GLY A 132 -23.26 7.00 -4.95
C GLY A 132 -23.57 7.11 -3.47
N LEU A 133 -24.06 6.00 -2.87
CA LEU A 133 -24.33 5.92 -1.44
C LEU A 133 -23.07 5.61 -0.62
N LEU A 134 -22.06 5.03 -1.26
CA LEU A 134 -20.69 4.99 -0.74
C LEU A 134 -19.81 6.00 -1.49
N PRO A 135 -18.85 6.64 -0.80
CA PRO A 135 -17.98 7.68 -1.38
C PRO A 135 -17.12 7.17 -2.55
N PHE A 136 -17.01 5.85 -2.70
CA PHE A 136 -16.21 5.17 -3.72
C PHE A 136 -16.89 5.11 -5.10
N SER A 137 -18.10 5.68 -5.24
CA SER A 137 -18.83 5.64 -6.51
C SER A 137 -18.18 6.44 -7.63
N ALA A 138 -18.32 5.92 -8.86
CA ALA A 138 -18.04 6.65 -10.09
C ALA A 138 -18.93 7.91 -10.27
N SER A 139 -20.07 8.01 -9.56
CA SER A 139 -21.03 9.11 -9.72
C SER A 139 -20.53 10.45 -9.18
N ASP A 140 -20.87 11.55 -9.87
CA ASP A 140 -20.53 12.93 -9.48
C ASP A 140 -21.29 13.43 -8.23
N SER A 141 -22.33 12.71 -7.82
CA SER A 141 -23.14 13.05 -6.64
C SER A 141 -22.59 12.37 -5.38
N GLN A 142 -21.48 12.86 -4.85
CA GLN A 142 -21.06 12.44 -3.51
C GLN A 142 -22.06 12.99 -2.49
N LEU A 143 -23.03 12.17 -2.08
CA LEU A 143 -24.00 12.50 -1.03
C LEU A 143 -23.36 12.53 0.36
N VAL A 144 -22.23 11.86 0.52
CA VAL A 144 -21.54 11.68 1.81
C VAL A 144 -20.49 12.77 1.99
N SER A 145 -20.48 13.42 3.16
CA SER A 145 -19.42 14.35 3.57
C SER A 145 -18.33 13.65 4.38
N LYS A 146 -18.71 12.77 5.31
CA LYS A 146 -17.81 12.01 6.18
C LYS A 146 -18.41 10.64 6.42
N GLY A 147 -17.57 9.65 6.68
CA GLY A 147 -18.06 8.34 7.09
C GLY A 147 -17.07 7.57 7.93
N ILE A 148 -17.59 6.55 8.60
CA ILE A 148 -16.82 5.57 9.36
C ILE A 148 -17.42 4.18 9.13
N GLY A 149 -16.62 3.28 8.57
CA GLY A 149 -16.89 1.85 8.56
C GLY A 149 -16.19 1.21 9.75
N PHE A 150 -16.80 0.22 10.40
CA PHE A 150 -16.21 -0.42 11.57
C PHE A 150 -16.61 -1.89 11.72
N LEU A 151 -15.78 -2.60 12.48
CA LEU A 151 -15.95 -3.99 12.89
C LEU A 151 -16.20 -4.04 14.40
N GLU A 152 -17.35 -4.55 14.80
CA GLU A 152 -17.68 -4.89 16.18
C GLU A 152 -17.47 -6.39 16.41
N VAL A 153 -16.83 -6.76 17.51
CA VAL A 153 -16.66 -8.15 17.91
C VAL A 153 -17.14 -8.31 19.35
N LYS A 154 -18.31 -8.95 19.51
CA LYS A 154 -18.86 -9.28 20.83
C LYS A 154 -18.72 -10.77 21.13
N ASP A 155 -18.58 -11.10 22.41
CA ASP A 155 -18.42 -12.47 22.88
C ASP A 155 -19.66 -13.35 22.64
N ASP A 156 -20.84 -12.74 22.62
CA ASP A 156 -22.16 -13.37 22.48
C ASP A 156 -22.64 -13.49 21.02
N LEU A 157 -21.96 -12.85 20.07
CA LEU A 157 -22.34 -12.92 18.65
C LEU A 157 -21.43 -13.88 17.86
N PRO A 158 -21.99 -14.88 17.14
CA PRO A 158 -21.20 -15.85 16.39
C PRO A 158 -20.46 -15.24 15.19
N LEU A 159 -20.89 -14.05 14.73
CA LEU A 159 -20.28 -13.30 13.64
C LEU A 159 -19.98 -11.88 14.12
N PRO A 160 -18.90 -11.25 13.62
CA PRO A 160 -18.65 -9.86 13.93
C PRO A 160 -19.72 -8.96 13.31
N GLY A 161 -20.10 -7.93 14.04
CA GLY A 161 -20.95 -6.86 13.56
C GLY A 161 -20.19 -5.96 12.59
N LEU A 162 -20.80 -5.62 11.47
CA LEU A 162 -20.28 -4.65 10.51
C LEU A 162 -21.21 -3.44 10.52
N GLY A 163 -20.63 -2.24 10.55
CA GLY A 163 -21.40 -1.01 10.49
C GLY A 163 -20.70 0.04 9.62
N ILE A 164 -21.49 0.84 8.92
CA ILE A 164 -21.04 2.02 8.19
C ILE A 164 -21.98 3.17 8.56
N TYR A 165 -21.41 4.21 9.16
CA TYR A 165 -22.12 5.42 9.55
C TYR A 165 -21.61 6.60 8.74
N MET A 166 -22.51 7.41 8.20
CA MET A 166 -22.16 8.46 7.25
C MET A 166 -22.94 9.74 7.53
N ASN A 167 -22.23 10.86 7.51
CA ASN A 167 -22.84 12.18 7.45
C ASN A 167 -23.11 12.53 5.99
N LEU A 168 -24.31 13.04 5.75
CA LEU A 168 -24.76 13.44 4.44
C LEU A 168 -24.53 14.94 4.21
N LYS A 169 -24.30 15.33 2.96
CA LYS A 169 -24.25 16.74 2.55
C LYS A 169 -25.63 17.35 2.69
N GLN A 170 -25.69 18.60 3.12
CA GLN A 170 -26.95 19.32 3.23
C GLN A 170 -27.71 19.33 1.89
N GLY A 171 -29.00 18.99 1.94
CA GLY A 171 -29.86 18.91 0.75
C GLY A 171 -29.74 17.62 -0.07
N SER A 172 -29.02 16.60 0.41
CA SER A 172 -29.00 15.27 -0.20
C SER A 172 -30.36 14.57 -0.06
N ASP A 173 -30.93 14.06 -1.15
CA ASP A 173 -32.11 13.19 -1.11
C ASP A 173 -31.71 11.71 -0.97
N ALA A 174 -31.11 11.38 0.17
CA ALA A 174 -30.68 10.02 0.46
C ALA A 174 -31.87 9.04 0.55
N ALA A 175 -33.04 9.51 0.99
CA ALA A 175 -34.24 8.67 1.11
C ALA A 175 -34.74 8.22 -0.27
N ALA A 176 -34.78 9.11 -1.27
CA ALA A 176 -35.12 8.72 -2.63
C ALA A 176 -34.12 7.72 -3.22
N LYS A 177 -32.82 7.94 -3.02
CA LYS A 177 -31.78 7.00 -3.48
C LYS A 177 -31.90 5.63 -2.82
N LEU A 178 -32.23 5.56 -1.52
CA LEU A 178 -32.46 4.28 -0.85
C LEU A 178 -33.73 3.56 -1.33
N LYS A 179 -34.78 4.30 -1.71
CA LYS A 179 -35.98 3.71 -2.35
C LYS A 179 -35.65 3.15 -3.73
N GLU A 180 -34.84 3.86 -4.51
CA GLU A 180 -34.34 3.39 -5.81
C GLU A 180 -33.51 2.11 -5.65
N LEU A 181 -32.55 2.12 -4.72
CA LEU A 181 -31.73 0.96 -4.40
C LEU A 181 -32.59 -0.26 -4.03
N ARG A 182 -33.57 -0.09 -3.12
CA ARG A 182 -34.47 -1.19 -2.75
C ARG A 182 -35.21 -1.74 -3.97
N THR A 183 -35.76 -0.86 -4.82
CA THR A 183 -36.48 -1.26 -6.04
C THR A 183 -35.59 -2.08 -6.98
N GLN A 184 -34.31 -1.69 -7.11
CA GLN A 184 -33.32 -2.41 -7.93
C GLN A 184 -32.96 -3.77 -7.33
N LEU A 185 -32.77 -3.85 -6.01
CA LEU A 185 -32.51 -5.11 -5.30
C LEU A 185 -33.69 -6.08 -5.43
N ASP A 186 -34.93 -5.60 -5.23
CA ASP A 186 -36.15 -6.38 -5.39
C ASP A 186 -36.29 -6.89 -6.84
N ALA A 187 -35.99 -6.06 -7.84
CA ALA A 187 -36.00 -6.45 -9.25
C ALA A 187 -34.97 -7.54 -9.59
N GLN A 188 -33.89 -7.65 -8.82
CA GLN A 188 -32.88 -8.70 -8.93
C GLN A 188 -33.20 -9.95 -8.10
N GLY A 189 -34.33 -9.97 -7.40
CA GLY A 189 -34.76 -11.10 -6.57
C GLY A 189 -34.07 -11.16 -5.21
N VAL A 190 -33.41 -10.08 -4.77
CA VAL A 190 -32.93 -9.92 -3.40
C VAL A 190 -34.15 -9.64 -2.51
N THR A 191 -34.29 -10.37 -1.41
CA THR A 191 -35.45 -10.20 -0.51
C THR A 191 -35.25 -9.00 0.39
N THR A 192 -36.07 -7.97 0.24
CA THR A 192 -36.07 -6.80 1.15
C THR A 192 -37.32 -6.74 2.02
N LYS A 193 -37.21 -6.16 3.21
CA LYS A 193 -38.32 -5.94 4.15
C LYS A 193 -38.28 -4.52 4.70
N ASP A 194 -39.45 -3.88 4.82
CA ASP A 194 -39.55 -2.60 5.52
C ASP A 194 -39.03 -2.72 6.95
N TYR A 195 -38.19 -1.76 7.34
CA TYR A 195 -37.68 -1.67 8.70
C TYR A 195 -38.24 -0.41 9.35
N ALA A 196 -39.14 -0.60 10.32
CA ALA A 196 -39.72 0.51 11.05
C ALA A 196 -38.75 0.97 12.14
N SER A 197 -38.12 2.13 11.93
CA SER A 197 -37.30 2.80 12.94
C SER A 197 -37.89 4.18 13.23
N PRO A 198 -38.13 4.54 14.50
CA PRO A 198 -38.65 5.87 14.85
C PRO A 198 -37.65 6.99 14.54
N SER A 199 -36.38 6.65 14.35
CA SER A 199 -35.27 7.60 14.22
C SER A 199 -34.79 7.77 12.77
N ALA A 200 -35.22 6.90 11.86
CA ALA A 200 -34.90 6.98 10.44
C ALA A 200 -36.11 7.45 9.62
N SER A 201 -35.87 8.36 8.66
CA SER A 201 -36.88 8.81 7.70
C SER A 201 -37.29 7.71 6.70
N TYR A 202 -36.38 6.79 6.41
CA TYR A 202 -36.59 5.62 5.57
C TYR A 202 -35.57 4.55 5.92
N ALA A 203 -36.02 3.30 6.07
CA ALA A 203 -35.14 2.16 6.31
C ALA A 203 -35.73 0.86 5.75
N PHE A 204 -34.87 -0.04 5.32
CA PHE A 204 -35.23 -1.39 4.91
C PHE A 204 -34.12 -2.37 5.31
N ALA A 205 -34.50 -3.62 5.46
CA ALA A 205 -33.59 -4.73 5.72
C ALA A 205 -33.46 -5.61 4.49
N ILE A 206 -32.24 -6.05 4.22
CA ILE A 206 -31.93 -7.10 3.24
C ILE A 206 -31.88 -8.41 3.99
N MET A 207 -32.74 -9.33 3.58
CA MET A 207 -32.87 -10.65 4.18
C MET A 207 -32.11 -11.67 3.35
N PRO A 208 -31.27 -12.51 3.98
CA PRO A 208 -30.64 -13.61 3.29
C PRO A 208 -31.70 -14.61 2.81
N LYS A 209 -31.50 -15.15 1.61
CA LYS A 209 -32.41 -16.14 1.02
C LYS A 209 -32.30 -17.44 1.79
N MET A 210 -33.25 -17.69 2.70
CA MET A 210 -33.32 -18.96 3.43
C MET A 210 -34.16 -19.97 2.65
N ASP A 211 -33.62 -21.17 2.46
CA ASP A 211 -34.42 -22.31 2.03
C ASP A 211 -35.43 -22.66 3.12
N ALA A 212 -36.67 -22.99 2.74
CA ALA A 212 -37.78 -23.27 3.66
C ALA A 212 -37.50 -24.41 4.68
N SER A 213 -36.49 -25.25 4.42
CA SER A 213 -36.01 -26.30 5.32
C SER A 213 -35.12 -25.76 6.45
N SER A 214 -34.36 -24.69 6.21
CA SER A 214 -33.37 -24.13 7.13
C SER A 214 -33.99 -23.20 8.18
N GLU A 215 -35.13 -22.57 7.85
CA GLU A 215 -35.89 -21.67 8.73
C GLU A 215 -36.49 -22.39 9.96
N LYS A 216 -36.71 -23.71 9.87
CA LYS A 216 -37.27 -24.53 10.96
C LYS A 216 -36.21 -25.18 11.86
N GLN A 217 -34.94 -25.15 11.49
CA GLN A 217 -33.86 -25.86 12.19
C GLN A 217 -32.76 -24.96 12.76
N ALA A 218 -32.72 -23.67 12.38
CA ALA A 218 -31.74 -22.76 12.95
C ALA A 218 -32.07 -22.42 14.43
N PRO A 219 -31.17 -22.67 15.40
CA PRO A 219 -31.36 -22.18 16.75
C PRO A 219 -31.44 -20.64 16.74
N ALA A 220 -32.23 -20.04 17.64
CA ALA A 220 -32.45 -18.59 17.72
C ALA A 220 -31.15 -17.75 17.82
N ALA A 221 -30.04 -18.37 18.25
CA ALA A 221 -28.70 -17.77 18.31
C ALA A 221 -27.97 -17.68 16.95
N GLN A 222 -28.54 -18.19 15.87
CA GLN A 222 -27.98 -18.17 14.51
C GLN A 222 -28.93 -17.48 13.53
N SER A 223 -29.42 -16.29 13.89
CA SER A 223 -30.13 -15.46 12.92
C SER A 223 -29.19 -15.16 11.75
N PRO A 224 -29.63 -15.38 10.51
CA PRO A 224 -28.77 -15.19 9.35
C PRO A 224 -28.46 -13.70 9.19
N LEU A 225 -27.32 -13.37 8.58
CA LEU A 225 -26.81 -12.01 8.50
C LEU A 225 -27.83 -11.09 7.78
N GLN A 226 -28.49 -10.22 8.54
CA GLN A 226 -29.42 -9.22 8.02
C GLN A 226 -28.67 -7.90 7.88
N ILE A 227 -28.77 -7.24 6.72
CA ILE A 227 -28.22 -5.89 6.54
C ILE A 227 -29.37 -4.90 6.65
N VAL A 228 -29.33 -4.02 7.64
CA VAL A 228 -30.30 -2.92 7.79
C VAL A 228 -29.67 -1.65 7.23
N ILE A 229 -30.37 -1.02 6.29
CA ILE A 229 -29.96 0.22 5.64
C ILE A 229 -31.02 1.28 5.92
N GLY A 230 -30.60 2.47 6.32
CA GLY A 230 -31.54 3.54 6.58
C GLY A 230 -30.89 4.91 6.67
N THR A 231 -31.72 5.93 6.57
CA THR A 231 -31.30 7.33 6.50
C THR A 231 -32.24 8.25 7.26
N SER A 232 -31.67 9.35 7.73
CA SER A 232 -32.34 10.59 8.14
C SER A 232 -31.95 11.71 7.17
N ASP A 233 -32.29 12.96 7.48
CA ASP A 233 -31.97 14.12 6.67
C ASP A 233 -30.45 14.40 6.56
N THR A 234 -29.68 14.08 7.61
CA THR A 234 -28.25 14.42 7.69
C THR A 234 -27.34 13.21 7.89
N PHE A 235 -27.91 12.02 8.04
CA PHE A 235 -27.15 10.84 8.47
C PHE A 235 -27.69 9.55 7.86
N MET A 236 -26.79 8.64 7.51
CA MET A 236 -27.09 7.31 6.96
C MET A 236 -26.36 6.23 7.74
N SER A 237 -27.01 5.08 7.89
CA SER A 237 -26.50 3.89 8.56
C SER A 237 -26.71 2.66 7.69
N ILE A 238 -25.67 1.83 7.61
CA ILE A 238 -25.71 0.48 7.06
C ILE A 238 -25.13 -0.42 8.14
N ALA A 239 -25.88 -1.41 8.62
CA ALA A 239 -25.42 -2.24 9.71
C ALA A 239 -25.86 -3.70 9.54
N SER A 240 -25.02 -4.63 10.00
CA SER A 240 -25.30 -6.07 9.94
C SER A 240 -26.18 -6.57 11.09
N THR A 241 -26.61 -5.68 12.00
CA THR A 241 -27.54 -6.00 13.08
C THR A 241 -28.45 -4.81 13.35
N GLU A 242 -29.66 -5.09 13.82
CA GLU A 242 -30.62 -4.07 14.24
C GLU A 242 -30.09 -3.20 15.39
N GLN A 243 -29.35 -3.80 16.33
CA GLN A 243 -28.74 -3.06 17.44
C GLN A 243 -27.72 -2.03 16.97
N LEU A 244 -26.86 -2.39 16.02
CA LEU A 244 -25.90 -1.47 15.42
C LEU A 244 -26.60 -0.40 14.57
N PHE A 245 -27.69 -0.76 13.89
CA PHE A 245 -28.49 0.20 13.14
C PHE A 245 -29.10 1.26 14.07
N GLU A 246 -29.81 0.85 15.11
CA GLU A 246 -30.49 1.73 16.05
C GLU A 246 -29.52 2.62 16.83
N ARG A 247 -28.35 2.09 17.23
CA ARG A 247 -27.28 2.87 17.88
C ARG A 247 -26.85 4.07 17.03
N ALA A 248 -26.85 3.93 15.71
CA ALA A 248 -26.42 4.98 14.79
C ALA A 248 -27.27 6.27 14.93
N PHE A 249 -28.56 6.13 15.28
CA PHE A 249 -29.49 7.25 15.40
C PHE A 249 -29.72 7.72 16.85
N GLN A 250 -29.07 7.08 17.83
CA GLN A 250 -29.10 7.57 19.22
C GLN A 250 -28.36 8.91 19.33
N SER A 251 -28.89 9.81 20.16
CA SER A 251 -28.25 11.11 20.45
C SER A 251 -26.94 10.90 21.21
N SER A 252 -25.89 11.63 20.83
CA SER A 252 -24.55 11.56 21.43
C SER A 252 -24.51 11.97 22.92
N GLU A 253 -25.56 12.61 23.42
CA GLU A 253 -25.74 13.02 24.83
C GLU A 253 -26.28 11.89 25.73
N SER A 254 -26.61 10.71 25.18
CA SER A 254 -27.05 9.57 25.98
C SER A 254 -25.91 9.01 26.85
N GLU A 255 -26.14 8.83 28.16
CA GLU A 255 -25.17 8.21 29.11
C GLU A 255 -24.62 6.86 28.62
N THR A 256 -25.40 6.13 27.81
CA THR A 256 -25.01 4.85 27.18
C THR A 256 -23.93 4.98 26.10
N LEU A 257 -23.62 6.18 25.63
CA LEU A 257 -22.53 6.47 24.67
C LEU A 257 -21.28 7.09 25.35
N SER A 258 -21.31 7.30 26.67
CA SER A 258 -20.19 7.88 27.43
C SER A 258 -18.94 6.99 27.47
N GLU A 259 -19.11 5.67 27.31
CA GLU A 259 -18.08 4.72 26.90
C GLU A 259 -18.17 4.50 25.39
N ASN A 260 -17.64 5.41 24.57
CA ASN A 260 -17.62 5.21 23.13
C ASN A 260 -16.40 4.38 22.70
N GLY A 261 -16.59 3.49 21.72
CA GLY A 261 -15.51 2.64 21.19
C GLY A 261 -14.30 3.42 20.71
N ALA A 262 -14.52 4.64 20.20
CA ALA A 262 -13.46 5.55 19.79
C ALA A 262 -12.49 5.91 20.91
N ARG A 263 -12.98 6.18 22.13
CA ARG A 263 -12.13 6.44 23.30
C ARG A 263 -11.32 5.18 23.66
N ARG A 264 -11.97 4.02 23.72
CA ARG A 264 -11.29 2.75 24.04
C ARG A 264 -10.17 2.42 23.06
N ILE A 265 -10.39 2.64 21.76
CA ILE A 265 -9.36 2.43 20.72
C ILE A 265 -8.20 3.40 20.91
N ARG A 266 -8.47 4.70 21.15
CA ARG A 266 -7.40 5.70 21.38
C ARG A 266 -6.53 5.39 22.60
N GLU A 267 -7.11 4.73 23.60
CA GLU A 267 -6.43 4.33 24.82
C GLU A 267 -5.60 3.04 24.64
N THR A 268 -5.71 2.32 23.51
CA THR A 268 -4.88 1.11 23.30
C THR A 268 -3.43 1.47 22.97
N PRO A 269 -2.44 0.73 23.53
CA PRO A 269 -1.04 0.93 23.18
C PRO A 269 -0.76 0.74 21.68
N GLN A 270 -1.43 -0.22 21.04
CA GLN A 270 -1.27 -0.51 19.62
C GLN A 270 -1.67 0.67 18.74
N TYR A 271 -2.83 1.27 19.01
CA TYR A 271 -3.30 2.46 18.29
C TYR A 271 -2.36 3.63 18.50
N GLN A 272 -1.92 3.89 19.74
CA GLN A 272 -1.01 5.00 20.04
C GLN A 272 0.33 4.87 19.32
N ARG A 273 0.91 3.67 19.27
CA ARG A 273 2.16 3.39 18.54
C ARG A 273 2.00 3.62 17.04
N LEU A 274 0.95 3.05 16.44
CA LEU A 274 0.66 3.23 15.00
C LEU A 274 0.36 4.70 14.68
N ARG A 275 -0.42 5.39 15.52
CA ARG A 275 -0.77 6.80 15.33
C ARG A 275 0.46 7.72 15.45
N ALA A 276 1.37 7.45 16.39
CA ALA A 276 2.60 8.20 16.56
C ALA A 276 3.53 8.13 15.34
N ALA A 277 3.42 7.06 14.54
CA ALA A 277 4.19 6.91 13.31
C ALA A 277 3.70 7.81 12.18
N TYR A 278 2.42 8.20 12.21
CA TYR A 278 1.83 9.05 11.19
C TYR A 278 1.89 10.51 11.59
N ASN A 279 3.06 11.11 11.46
CA ASN A 279 3.20 12.55 11.55
C ASN A 279 2.57 13.18 10.29
N GLY A 280 1.62 14.09 10.48
CA GLY A 280 1.08 14.91 9.40
C GLY A 280 -0.33 15.44 9.67
N ASN A 281 -0.54 16.69 9.28
CA ASN A 281 -1.87 17.29 9.20
C ASN A 281 -2.51 16.91 7.86
N GLY A 282 -3.82 17.09 7.71
CA GLY A 282 -4.44 16.99 6.39
C GLY A 282 -4.91 15.59 5.95
N GLU A 283 -4.95 14.60 6.84
CA GLU A 283 -5.52 13.28 6.51
C GLU A 283 -7.00 13.38 6.11
N PHE A 284 -7.37 12.73 5.01
CA PHE A 284 -8.76 12.58 4.59
C PHE A 284 -9.25 11.15 4.79
N MET A 285 -8.37 10.23 5.17
CA MET A 285 -8.74 8.87 5.50
C MET A 285 -7.78 8.26 6.52
N PHE A 286 -8.32 7.49 7.45
CA PHE A 286 -7.56 6.73 8.42
C PHE A 286 -8.25 5.39 8.72
N GLY A 287 -7.50 4.31 8.63
CA GLY A 287 -7.95 2.96 8.98
C GLY A 287 -7.08 2.35 10.08
N TYR A 288 -7.69 1.56 10.94
CA TYR A 288 -7.01 0.82 12.01
C TYR A 288 -7.71 -0.53 12.21
N LEU A 289 -6.92 -1.59 12.42
CA LEU A 289 -7.42 -2.89 12.84
C LEU A 289 -6.52 -3.49 13.92
N ASP A 290 -7.12 -3.82 15.06
CA ASP A 290 -6.53 -4.66 16.09
C ASP A 290 -6.64 -6.13 15.65
N LEU A 291 -5.61 -6.59 14.94
CA LEU A 291 -5.61 -7.93 14.34
C LEU A 291 -5.58 -9.01 15.42
N GLN A 292 -4.84 -8.79 16.51
CA GLN A 292 -4.74 -9.76 17.59
C GLN A 292 -6.11 -10.06 18.20
N LYS A 293 -6.90 -9.04 18.53
CA LYS A 293 -8.26 -9.27 19.06
C LYS A 293 -9.18 -9.98 18.07
N VAL A 294 -9.03 -9.70 16.78
CA VAL A 294 -9.77 -10.39 15.72
C VAL A 294 -9.36 -11.87 15.65
N LEU A 295 -8.07 -12.17 15.69
CA LEU A 295 -7.54 -13.52 15.69
C LEU A 295 -7.94 -14.30 16.95
N ASP A 296 -7.89 -13.67 18.12
CA ASP A 296 -8.34 -14.25 19.38
C ASP A 296 -9.82 -14.64 19.30
N ARG A 297 -10.67 -13.76 18.75
CA ARG A 297 -12.08 -14.09 18.53
C ARG A 297 -12.23 -15.25 17.57
N ILE A 298 -11.56 -15.21 16.42
CA ILE A 298 -11.61 -16.31 15.45
C ILE A 298 -11.25 -17.60 16.17
N ASN A 299 -10.17 -17.62 16.95
CA ASN A 299 -9.74 -18.79 17.71
C ASN A 299 -10.84 -19.33 18.63
N THR A 300 -11.61 -18.47 19.32
CA THR A 300 -12.76 -18.92 20.15
C THR A 300 -13.91 -19.54 19.36
N LEU A 301 -14.05 -19.18 18.08
CA LEU A 301 -15.10 -19.71 17.18
C LEU A 301 -14.70 -21.03 16.51
N ILE A 302 -13.40 -21.37 16.54
CA ILE A 302 -12.88 -22.64 16.01
C ILE A 302 -12.93 -23.70 17.11
N PRO A 303 -13.65 -24.83 16.90
CA PRO A 303 -13.57 -26.00 17.78
C PRO A 303 -12.11 -26.42 18.03
N SER A 304 -11.74 -26.70 19.27
CA SER A 304 -10.35 -26.99 19.66
C SER A 304 -9.69 -28.14 18.89
N GLU A 305 -10.49 -29.07 18.36
CA GLU A 305 -9.99 -30.17 17.52
C GLU A 305 -9.48 -29.68 16.16
N GLN A 306 -10.13 -28.67 15.57
CA GLN A 306 -9.77 -28.09 14.28
C GLN A 306 -8.66 -27.06 14.38
N GLN A 307 -8.47 -26.45 15.55
CA GLN A 307 -7.32 -25.57 15.80
C GLN A 307 -5.99 -26.32 15.58
N LYS A 308 -5.95 -27.63 15.87
CA LYS A 308 -4.76 -28.48 15.69
C LYS A 308 -4.45 -28.79 14.22
N GLU A 309 -5.41 -28.59 13.32
CA GLU A 309 -5.26 -28.83 11.89
C GLU A 309 -4.77 -27.59 11.14
N LEU A 310 -4.73 -26.43 11.81
CA LEU A 310 -4.19 -25.21 11.21
C LEU A 310 -2.67 -25.33 11.02
N PRO A 311 -2.14 -24.91 9.85
CA PRO A 311 -0.70 -24.98 9.59
C PRO A 311 0.11 -24.04 10.49
N ILE A 312 -0.52 -23.00 11.03
CA ILE A 312 0.04 -22.03 11.96
C ILE A 312 -1.03 -21.77 13.02
N ALA A 313 -0.69 -21.85 14.29
CA ALA A 313 -1.62 -21.45 15.35
C ALA A 313 -1.86 -19.95 15.27
N LEU A 314 -3.12 -19.52 15.33
CA LEU A 314 -3.46 -18.10 15.19
C LEU A 314 -2.81 -17.23 16.28
N SER A 315 -2.52 -17.82 17.45
CA SER A 315 -1.76 -17.18 18.54
C SER A 315 -0.33 -16.82 18.16
N ASP A 316 0.25 -17.53 17.19
CA ASP A 316 1.67 -17.41 16.82
C ASP A 316 1.87 -16.37 15.71
N ILE A 317 0.79 -15.82 15.15
CA ILE A 317 0.87 -14.73 14.19
C ILE A 317 1.48 -13.51 14.90
N PRO A 318 2.62 -12.97 14.41
CA PRO A 318 3.38 -11.94 15.11
C PRO A 318 2.85 -10.53 14.86
N VAL A 319 1.66 -10.37 14.25
CA VAL A 319 1.09 -9.07 13.92
C VAL A 319 0.02 -8.71 14.93
N GLU A 320 0.23 -7.61 15.66
CA GLU A 320 -0.70 -7.11 16.66
C GLU A 320 -1.83 -6.30 16.01
N ALA A 321 -1.45 -5.36 15.17
CA ALA A 321 -2.36 -4.40 14.58
C ALA A 321 -1.79 -3.85 13.27
N PHE A 322 -2.65 -3.26 12.45
CA PHE A 322 -2.19 -2.41 11.36
C PHE A 322 -3.03 -1.15 11.27
N ALA A 323 -2.47 -0.15 10.65
CA ALA A 323 -3.17 1.07 10.30
C ALA A 323 -2.81 1.51 8.89
N MET A 324 -3.68 2.34 8.33
CA MET A 324 -3.44 3.00 7.06
C MET A 324 -3.89 4.44 7.16
N ARG A 325 -3.22 5.32 6.44
CA ARG A 325 -3.58 6.72 6.36
C ARG A 325 -3.44 7.19 4.93
N SER A 326 -4.40 7.98 4.48
CA SER A 326 -4.22 8.80 3.30
C SER A 326 -4.44 10.27 3.60
N GLY A 327 -3.57 11.11 3.05
CA GLY A 327 -3.55 12.54 3.33
C GLY A 327 -3.02 13.36 2.17
N TYR A 328 -3.03 14.68 2.36
CA TYR A 328 -2.51 15.63 1.39
C TYR A 328 -1.57 16.62 2.07
N ASP A 329 -0.29 16.57 1.70
CA ASP A 329 0.74 17.52 2.15
C ASP A 329 1.58 17.96 0.94
N GLY A 330 0.97 18.74 0.05
CA GLY A 330 1.56 19.13 -1.24
C GLY A 330 1.56 18.03 -2.30
N GLY A 331 1.21 16.80 -1.93
CA GLY A 331 0.99 15.64 -2.79
C GLY A 331 0.11 14.60 -2.10
N VAL A 332 -0.36 13.61 -2.85
CA VAL A 332 -1.14 12.50 -2.29
C VAL A 332 -0.18 11.59 -1.54
N ILE A 333 -0.50 11.33 -0.29
CA ILE A 333 0.27 10.49 0.62
C ILE A 333 -0.59 9.28 0.98
N SER A 334 0.03 8.10 0.93
CA SER A 334 -0.51 6.87 1.49
C SER A 334 0.53 6.23 2.41
N ASP A 335 0.18 6.08 3.68
CA ASP A 335 1.01 5.42 4.67
C ASP A 335 0.31 4.13 5.14
N PHE A 336 1.07 3.06 5.34
CA PHE A 336 0.61 1.78 5.87
C PHE A 336 1.58 1.33 6.96
N GLY A 337 1.05 0.98 8.13
CA GLY A 337 1.82 0.65 9.30
C GLY A 337 1.39 -0.71 9.81
N LEU A 338 2.35 -1.58 10.04
CA LEU A 338 2.16 -2.92 10.59
C LEU A 338 2.88 -2.98 11.93
N LEU A 339 2.13 -3.23 12.99
CA LEU A 339 2.65 -3.42 14.33
C LEU A 339 2.90 -4.91 14.57
N VAL A 340 4.13 -5.22 14.93
CA VAL A 340 4.66 -6.55 15.10
C VAL A 340 5.01 -6.77 16.57
N ASP A 341 4.59 -7.91 17.11
CA ASP A 341 4.94 -8.39 18.43
C ASP A 341 6.32 -9.07 18.36
N ASP A 342 7.35 -8.30 18.70
CA ASP A 342 8.73 -8.78 18.71
C ASP A 342 8.96 -9.93 19.71
N THR A 343 8.06 -10.13 20.70
CA THR A 343 8.19 -11.23 21.66
C THR A 343 7.91 -12.59 21.03
N LYS A 344 7.06 -12.64 20.00
CA LYS A 344 6.72 -13.85 19.23
C LYS A 344 7.76 -14.19 18.16
N LEU A 345 8.76 -13.32 17.98
CA LEU A 345 9.76 -13.42 16.92
C LEU A 345 11.15 -13.76 17.44
N GLN A 346 11.28 -14.45 18.57
CA GLN A 346 12.60 -14.73 19.16
C GLN A 346 13.58 -15.39 18.18
N GLU A 347 13.10 -16.28 17.32
CA GLU A 347 13.91 -16.95 16.30
C GLU A 347 14.32 -16.00 15.16
N GLN A 348 13.47 -15.04 14.81
CA GLN A 348 13.72 -14.02 13.78
C GLN A 348 14.29 -12.73 14.37
N LYS A 349 14.51 -12.68 15.68
CA LYS A 349 15.00 -11.50 16.38
C LYS A 349 16.27 -10.92 15.75
N PRO A 350 17.28 -11.73 15.33
CA PRO A 350 18.44 -11.18 14.63
C PRO A 350 18.09 -10.46 13.31
N LEU A 351 17.08 -10.92 12.57
CA LEU A 351 16.60 -10.27 11.35
C LEU A 351 16.00 -8.90 11.69
N TYR A 352 15.07 -8.85 12.63
CA TYR A 352 14.39 -7.59 13.01
C TYR A 352 15.33 -6.61 13.72
N ASP A 353 16.24 -7.12 14.56
CA ASP A 353 17.27 -6.31 15.20
C ASP A 353 18.22 -5.72 14.14
N ALA A 354 18.53 -6.46 13.07
CA ALA A 354 19.34 -5.97 11.95
C ALA A 354 18.60 -4.93 11.08
N LEU A 355 17.27 -4.96 11.03
CA LEU A 355 16.44 -3.95 10.36
C LEU A 355 16.30 -2.65 11.15
N HIS A 356 16.85 -2.56 12.36
CA HIS A 356 16.81 -1.30 13.09
C HIS A 356 17.66 -0.20 12.42
N PRO A 357 17.25 1.07 12.54
CA PRO A 357 17.96 2.23 11.99
C PRO A 357 19.46 2.27 12.35
N THR A 358 20.35 1.94 11.41
CA THR A 358 21.79 2.16 11.55
C THR A 358 22.14 3.55 11.00
N ALA A 359 21.92 4.59 11.82
CA ALA A 359 22.15 6.00 11.49
C ALA A 359 21.28 6.57 10.34
N LYS A 360 21.35 7.90 10.15
CA LYS A 360 20.67 8.61 9.05
C LYS A 360 21.23 8.11 7.73
N ASP A 361 20.49 7.21 7.10
CA ASP A 361 20.94 6.52 5.90
C ASP A 361 21.15 7.54 4.76
N THR A 362 22.38 7.62 4.28
CA THR A 362 22.85 8.50 3.19
C THR A 362 22.43 7.98 1.81
N SER A 363 21.44 7.08 1.76
CA SER A 363 21.12 6.25 0.59
C SER A 363 20.72 7.03 -0.67
N LEU A 364 20.30 8.29 -0.53
CA LEU A 364 19.98 9.16 -1.66
C LEU A 364 21.08 10.18 -2.00
N ALA A 365 22.09 10.31 -1.15
CA ALA A 365 23.20 11.25 -1.37
C ALA A 365 24.15 10.76 -2.49
N SER A 366 24.20 9.45 -2.73
CA SER A 366 25.02 8.81 -3.77
C SER A 366 24.32 8.71 -5.13
N ALA A 367 22.99 8.84 -5.16
CA ALA A 367 22.20 8.72 -6.38
C ALA A 367 22.16 10.06 -7.14
N PRO A 368 22.39 10.11 -8.45
CA PRO A 368 22.34 11.35 -9.23
C PRO A 368 20.99 12.07 -9.18
N GLY A 369 21.01 13.40 -9.04
CA GLY A 369 19.82 14.25 -8.95
C GLY A 369 18.90 14.18 -10.18
N ASN A 370 19.45 13.88 -11.35
CA ASN A 370 18.71 13.72 -12.60
C ASN A 370 18.12 12.30 -12.83
N SER A 371 18.16 11.41 -11.84
CA SER A 371 17.59 10.05 -11.97
C SER A 371 16.15 10.06 -12.48
N VAL A 372 15.84 9.14 -13.39
CA VAL A 372 14.49 8.86 -13.90
C VAL A 372 13.76 7.94 -12.94
N ALA A 373 14.44 6.87 -12.52
CA ALA A 373 13.97 5.90 -11.55
C ALA A 373 15.13 5.44 -10.68
N LEU A 374 14.85 5.08 -9.43
CA LEU A 374 15.83 4.56 -8.48
C LEU A 374 15.15 3.52 -7.59
N ILE A 375 15.87 2.44 -7.32
CA ILE A 375 15.62 1.52 -6.22
C ILE A 375 16.87 1.49 -5.35
N SER A 376 16.69 1.61 -4.04
CA SER A 376 17.75 1.65 -3.06
C SER A 376 17.43 0.76 -1.86
N PHE A 377 18.44 0.03 -1.39
CA PHE A 377 18.39 -0.79 -0.19
C PHE A 377 19.46 -0.33 0.82
N ALA A 378 19.05 -0.23 2.08
CA ALA A 378 19.91 0.11 3.20
C ALA A 378 20.90 -1.02 3.55
N ASP A 379 21.98 -0.67 4.25
CA ASP A 379 22.95 -1.62 4.85
C ASP A 379 22.24 -2.69 5.68
N SER A 380 21.34 -2.23 6.56
CA SER A 380 20.57 -3.06 7.48
C SER A 380 19.86 -4.20 6.77
N VAL A 381 19.28 -3.94 5.59
CA VAL A 381 18.59 -4.97 4.80
C VAL A 381 19.57 -6.00 4.26
N ILE A 382 20.70 -5.57 3.70
CA ILE A 382 21.67 -6.49 3.10
C ILE A 382 22.33 -7.35 4.17
N SER A 383 22.71 -6.73 5.29
CA SER A 383 23.21 -7.39 6.49
C SER A 383 22.19 -8.38 7.07
N ALA A 384 20.91 -8.00 7.13
CA ALA A 384 19.82 -8.87 7.56
C ALA A 384 19.63 -10.08 6.62
N LEU A 385 19.71 -9.89 5.31
CA LEU A 385 19.64 -10.97 4.32
C LEU A 385 20.83 -11.93 4.44
N ALA A 386 22.05 -11.41 4.57
CA ALA A 386 23.26 -12.21 4.72
C ALA A 386 23.22 -13.08 5.99
N SER A 387 22.87 -12.47 7.13
CA SER A 387 22.73 -13.18 8.41
C SER A 387 21.64 -14.26 8.37
N THR A 388 20.49 -13.96 7.76
CA THR A 388 19.37 -14.92 7.62
C THR A 388 19.76 -16.09 6.72
N ALA A 389 20.40 -15.81 5.59
CA ALA A 389 20.88 -16.85 4.69
C ALA A 389 21.91 -17.74 5.40
N GLN A 390 22.85 -17.15 6.14
CA GLN A 390 23.83 -17.91 6.93
C GLN A 390 23.19 -18.77 8.03
N ALA A 391 22.19 -18.24 8.74
CA ALA A 391 21.44 -18.99 9.74
C ALA A 391 20.65 -20.15 9.11
N SER A 392 20.05 -19.96 7.94
CA SER A 392 19.25 -20.98 7.26
C SER A 392 20.05 -22.20 6.79
N ILE A 393 21.35 -22.02 6.54
CA ILE A 393 22.27 -23.10 6.17
C ILE A 393 23.13 -23.59 7.34
N ALA A 394 22.89 -23.08 8.55
CA ALA A 394 23.61 -23.49 9.74
C ALA A 394 23.45 -25.00 9.99
N GLY A 395 24.57 -25.72 10.03
CA GLY A 395 24.58 -27.18 10.23
C GLY A 395 24.53 -28.01 8.94
N ASN A 396 24.45 -27.38 7.76
CA ASN A 396 24.61 -28.06 6.47
C ASN A 396 25.95 -27.68 5.83
N THR A 397 27.01 -28.43 6.16
CA THR A 397 28.39 -28.16 5.72
C THR A 397 28.51 -28.01 4.20
N GLN A 398 27.79 -28.82 3.42
CA GLN A 398 27.83 -28.77 1.97
C GLN A 398 27.24 -27.46 1.41
N GLN A 399 26.11 -27.00 1.96
CA GLN A 399 25.52 -25.71 1.56
C GLN A 399 26.37 -24.53 2.04
N GLN A 400 26.98 -24.64 3.23
CA GLN A 400 27.90 -23.63 3.74
C GLN A 400 29.11 -23.45 2.82
N GLU A 401 29.74 -24.54 2.38
CA GLU A 401 30.84 -24.48 1.42
C GLU A 401 30.38 -23.91 0.06
N GLN A 402 29.19 -24.31 -0.41
CA GLN A 402 28.65 -23.82 -1.69
C GLN A 402 28.38 -22.30 -1.68
N TYR A 403 27.89 -21.75 -0.56
CA TYR A 403 27.50 -20.34 -0.46
C TYR A 403 28.50 -19.47 0.30
N ALA A 404 29.63 -20.01 0.76
CA ALA A 404 30.61 -19.30 1.58
C ALA A 404 31.07 -17.99 0.94
N THR A 405 31.43 -18.02 -0.35
CA THR A 405 31.89 -16.83 -1.08
C THR A 405 30.78 -15.79 -1.21
N VAL A 406 29.57 -16.21 -1.58
CA VAL A 406 28.42 -15.29 -1.75
C VAL A 406 28.06 -14.61 -0.44
N LEU A 407 28.04 -15.35 0.67
CA LEU A 407 27.75 -14.79 2.00
C LEU A 407 28.86 -13.85 2.47
N ALA A 408 30.12 -14.19 2.20
CA ALA A 408 31.25 -13.31 2.49
C ALA A 408 31.19 -12.02 1.67
N ASP A 409 30.81 -12.09 0.39
CA ASP A 409 30.69 -10.92 -0.48
C ASP A 409 29.51 -10.04 -0.09
N LEU A 410 28.36 -10.63 0.25
CA LEU A 410 27.21 -9.90 0.77
C LEU A 410 27.53 -9.18 2.08
N ALA A 411 28.33 -9.78 2.96
CA ALA A 411 28.74 -9.16 4.22
C ALA A 411 29.67 -7.94 4.02
N LYS A 412 30.29 -7.78 2.85
CA LYS A 412 31.10 -6.60 2.51
C LYS A 412 30.25 -5.42 2.05
N LEU A 413 28.97 -5.63 1.74
CA LEU A 413 28.09 -4.61 1.17
C LEU A 413 27.39 -3.82 2.26
N LYS A 414 27.32 -2.50 2.08
CA LYS A 414 26.68 -1.55 3.00
C LYS A 414 25.47 -0.83 2.40
N GLY A 415 25.13 -1.11 1.16
CA GLY A 415 24.03 -0.44 0.49
C GLY A 415 24.13 -0.62 -1.01
N VAL A 416 22.98 -0.67 -1.66
CA VAL A 416 22.88 -0.86 -3.10
C VAL A 416 21.87 0.13 -3.67
N HIS A 417 22.29 0.88 -4.68
CA HIS A 417 21.46 1.79 -5.45
C HIS A 417 21.48 1.36 -6.89
N LEU A 418 20.31 1.08 -7.47
CA LEU A 418 20.13 0.80 -8.88
C LEU A 418 19.20 1.85 -9.46
N GLY A 419 19.65 2.56 -10.48
CA GLY A 419 18.80 3.57 -11.11
C GLY A 419 19.02 3.73 -12.59
N VAL A 420 18.09 4.49 -13.15
CA VAL A 420 18.04 4.86 -14.57
C VAL A 420 18.30 6.35 -14.68
N LEU A 421 19.20 6.73 -15.56
CA LEU A 421 19.55 8.10 -15.92
C LEU A 421 19.02 8.41 -17.32
N PRO A 422 18.74 9.68 -17.63
CA PRO A 422 18.41 10.09 -18.98
C PRO A 422 19.55 9.73 -19.94
N SER A 423 19.22 9.52 -21.23
CA SER A 423 20.26 9.47 -22.27
C SER A 423 20.95 10.83 -22.36
N ASP A 424 22.26 10.82 -22.48
CA ASP A 424 23.10 12.01 -22.68
C ASP A 424 23.26 12.39 -24.16
N GLY A 425 22.54 11.71 -25.06
CA GLY A 425 22.66 11.87 -26.51
C GLY A 425 23.89 11.19 -27.14
N SER A 426 24.84 10.67 -26.35
CA SER A 426 25.97 9.87 -26.86
C SER A 426 25.58 8.40 -27.10
N THR A 427 24.50 7.95 -26.47
CA THR A 427 23.94 6.61 -26.59
C THR A 427 22.43 6.66 -26.81
N VAL A 428 21.90 5.76 -27.64
CA VAL A 428 20.45 5.57 -27.83
C VAL A 428 19.80 4.81 -26.67
N PHE A 429 20.61 4.28 -25.75
CA PHE A 429 20.15 3.54 -24.59
C PHE A 429 20.13 4.43 -23.35
N PRO A 430 19.18 4.22 -22.41
CA PRO A 430 19.21 4.90 -21.13
C PRO A 430 20.51 4.62 -20.38
N GLY A 431 20.96 5.61 -19.60
CA GLY A 431 22.01 5.40 -18.62
C GLY A 431 21.49 4.48 -17.52
N LEU A 432 22.22 3.41 -17.21
CA LEU A 432 21.98 2.60 -16.03
C LEU A 432 23.14 2.87 -15.08
N PHE A 433 22.84 2.98 -13.79
CA PHE A 433 23.87 3.02 -12.76
C PHE A 433 23.54 2.05 -11.64
N LEU A 434 24.59 1.43 -11.12
CA LEU A 434 24.61 0.64 -9.91
C LEU A 434 25.71 1.21 -9.03
N SER A 435 25.34 1.77 -7.88
CA SER A 435 26.28 2.20 -6.85
C SER A 435 26.18 1.24 -5.67
N VAL A 436 27.31 0.67 -5.28
CA VAL A 436 27.39 -0.30 -4.19
C VAL A 436 28.33 0.26 -3.13
N ALA A 437 27.79 0.57 -1.95
CA ALA A 437 28.61 0.93 -0.81
C ALA A 437 29.28 -0.33 -0.25
N SER A 438 30.58 -0.27 0.07
CA SER A 438 31.31 -1.43 0.60
C SER A 438 32.45 -1.02 1.53
N THR A 439 32.85 -1.94 2.41
CA THR A 439 34.06 -1.83 3.24
C THR A 439 35.33 -2.27 2.50
N GLU A 440 35.21 -3.02 1.40
CA GLU A 440 36.32 -3.68 0.71
C GLU A 440 36.30 -3.45 -0.81
N ASN A 441 36.28 -2.17 -1.21
CA ASN A 441 36.09 -1.75 -2.61
C ASN A 441 37.07 -2.42 -3.60
N GLY A 442 38.32 -2.66 -3.22
CA GLY A 442 39.33 -3.27 -4.11
C GLY A 442 39.08 -4.75 -4.43
N SER A 443 38.64 -5.55 -3.45
CA SER A 443 38.27 -6.96 -3.68
C SER A 443 37.03 -7.03 -4.55
N LEU A 444 36.01 -6.26 -4.18
CA LEU A 444 34.73 -6.24 -4.88
C LEU A 444 34.88 -5.76 -6.35
N LEU A 445 35.80 -4.83 -6.63
CA LEU A 445 36.12 -4.40 -8.00
C LEU A 445 36.63 -5.58 -8.84
N THR A 446 37.53 -6.37 -8.26
CA THR A 446 38.14 -7.52 -8.94
C THR A 446 37.12 -8.63 -9.18
N GLU A 447 36.28 -8.91 -8.18
CA GLU A 447 35.21 -9.89 -8.24
C GLU A 447 34.17 -9.51 -9.32
N ILE A 448 33.71 -8.25 -9.35
CA ILE A 448 32.76 -7.76 -10.36
C ILE A 448 33.37 -7.82 -11.77
N LYS A 449 34.64 -7.42 -11.95
CA LYS A 449 35.33 -7.55 -13.24
C LYS A 449 35.35 -9.00 -13.71
N GLY A 450 35.67 -9.93 -12.81
CA GLY A 450 35.69 -11.37 -13.08
C GLY A 450 34.32 -11.90 -13.50
N ALA A 451 33.28 -11.60 -12.71
CA ALA A 451 31.91 -12.02 -12.98
C ALA A 451 31.38 -11.50 -14.32
N LEU A 452 31.62 -10.21 -14.64
CA LEU A 452 31.21 -9.61 -15.91
C LEU A 452 31.96 -10.19 -17.12
N SER A 453 33.26 -10.46 -16.97
CA SER A 453 34.05 -11.12 -18.02
C SER A 453 33.57 -12.54 -18.27
N GLN A 454 33.26 -13.30 -17.22
CA GLN A 454 32.71 -14.64 -17.33
C GLN A 454 31.33 -14.62 -18.00
N ALA A 455 30.40 -13.76 -17.53
CA ALA A 455 29.08 -13.64 -18.11
C ALA A 455 29.12 -13.24 -19.60
N SER A 456 30.04 -12.35 -19.98
CA SER A 456 30.23 -11.97 -21.39
C SER A 456 30.69 -13.14 -22.25
N GLN A 457 31.61 -13.98 -21.74
CA GLN A 457 32.09 -15.18 -22.42
C GLN A 457 30.98 -16.23 -22.58
N GLU A 458 30.20 -16.48 -21.53
CA GLU A 458 29.10 -17.43 -21.53
C GLU A 458 27.97 -17.04 -22.51
N GLN A 459 27.69 -15.74 -22.64
CA GLN A 459 26.70 -15.20 -23.58
C GLN A 459 27.22 -15.06 -25.01
N GLY A 460 28.50 -15.41 -25.27
CA GLY A 460 29.12 -15.25 -26.58
C GLY A 460 29.23 -13.79 -27.04
N ILE A 461 29.18 -12.84 -26.11
CA ILE A 461 29.30 -11.41 -26.43
C ILE A 461 30.80 -11.12 -26.59
N PRO A 462 31.27 -10.73 -27.78
CA PRO A 462 32.66 -10.35 -27.98
C PRO A 462 32.95 -9.04 -27.23
N ALA A 463 33.38 -9.14 -25.97
CA ALA A 463 33.82 -8.00 -25.18
C ALA A 463 35.32 -7.75 -25.43
N THR A 464 35.70 -6.49 -25.59
CA THR A 464 37.11 -6.12 -25.55
C THR A 464 37.71 -6.45 -24.18
N ALA A 465 39.04 -6.61 -24.11
CA ALA A 465 39.71 -6.64 -22.81
C ALA A 465 39.37 -5.36 -22.01
N TRP A 466 39.34 -5.47 -20.68
CA TRP A 466 39.17 -4.32 -19.80
C TRP A 466 40.24 -3.27 -20.13
N GLN A 467 39.80 -2.04 -20.35
CA GLN A 467 40.65 -0.89 -20.57
C GLN A 467 40.56 0.04 -19.36
N GLU A 468 41.63 0.78 -19.10
CA GLU A 468 41.69 1.74 -18.00
C GLU A 468 41.71 3.16 -18.53
N LYS A 469 40.98 4.06 -17.89
CA LYS A 469 41.08 5.50 -18.09
C LYS A 469 40.66 6.26 -16.84
N GLU A 470 41.01 7.53 -16.76
CA GLU A 470 40.56 8.40 -15.70
C GLU A 470 39.23 9.07 -16.07
N ILE A 471 38.23 9.00 -15.18
CA ILE A 471 36.92 9.67 -15.34
C ILE A 471 36.63 10.41 -14.04
N ALA A 472 36.33 11.71 -14.13
CA ALA A 472 36.04 12.57 -12.98
C ALA A 472 37.11 12.51 -11.87
N GLY A 473 38.38 12.27 -12.18
CA GLY A 473 39.46 12.13 -11.19
C GLY A 473 39.56 10.75 -10.52
N SER A 474 38.79 9.75 -10.99
CA SER A 474 38.84 8.38 -10.48
C SER A 474 39.36 7.42 -11.55
N ALA A 475 40.26 6.52 -11.15
CA ALA A 475 40.70 5.41 -12.00
C ALA A 475 39.50 4.50 -12.33
N SER A 476 39.21 4.37 -13.61
CA SER A 476 38.00 3.71 -14.12
C SER A 476 38.37 2.64 -15.12
N ASN A 477 37.70 1.50 -14.98
CA ASN A 477 37.80 0.36 -15.87
C ASN A 477 36.59 0.35 -16.80
N PHE A 478 36.77 0.00 -18.07
CA PHE A 478 35.64 -0.14 -18.98
C PHE A 478 35.84 -1.25 -20.01
N ILE A 479 34.72 -1.79 -20.48
CA ILE A 479 34.63 -2.68 -21.64
C ILE A 479 33.58 -2.12 -22.60
N LEU A 480 33.83 -2.21 -23.90
CA LEU A 480 32.88 -1.80 -24.93
C LEU A 480 32.50 -3.01 -25.77
N THR A 481 31.22 -3.13 -26.08
CA THR A 481 30.74 -4.04 -27.12
C THR A 481 31.02 -3.44 -28.50
N PRO A 482 31.08 -4.25 -29.58
CA PRO A 482 31.18 -3.73 -30.95
C PRO A 482 30.04 -2.79 -31.35
N LEU A 483 28.92 -2.84 -30.63
CA LEU A 483 27.75 -1.97 -30.82
C LEU A 483 27.83 -0.65 -30.04
N GLY A 484 28.96 -0.37 -29.38
CA GLY A 484 29.19 0.87 -28.65
C GLY A 484 28.52 0.95 -27.27
N VAL A 485 27.80 -0.10 -26.86
CA VAL A 485 27.29 -0.22 -25.48
C VAL A 485 28.45 -0.61 -24.57
N GLY A 486 28.67 0.17 -23.52
CA GLY A 486 29.78 -0.02 -22.61
C GLY A 486 29.36 -0.42 -21.21
N VAL A 487 30.29 -1.03 -20.48
CA VAL A 487 30.20 -1.19 -19.03
C VAL A 487 31.38 -0.45 -18.43
N PHE A 488 31.10 0.53 -17.58
CA PHE A 488 32.10 1.39 -16.95
C PHE A 488 32.05 1.18 -15.44
N LEU A 489 33.19 0.90 -14.82
CA LEU A 489 33.31 0.55 -13.43
C LEU A 489 34.41 1.38 -12.78
N ALA A 490 34.10 2.12 -11.72
CA ALA A 490 35.09 2.88 -10.96
C ALA A 490 34.96 2.66 -9.47
N GLN A 491 36.08 2.81 -8.77
CA GLN A 491 36.11 2.92 -7.33
C GLN A 491 35.87 4.38 -6.93
N SER A 492 35.08 4.55 -5.88
CA SER A 492 34.82 5.82 -5.20
C SER A 492 35.24 5.70 -3.73
N GLU A 493 35.25 6.84 -3.02
CA GLU A 493 35.51 6.86 -1.57
C GLU A 493 34.46 6.05 -0.81
N ASN A 494 33.22 6.05 -1.29
CA ASN A 494 32.06 5.47 -0.61
C ASN A 494 31.69 4.08 -1.11
N GLY A 495 32.40 3.52 -2.11
CA GLY A 495 32.02 2.24 -2.71
C GLY A 495 32.49 2.04 -4.15
N LEU A 496 31.75 1.23 -4.91
CA LEU A 496 31.92 1.01 -6.33
C LEU A 496 30.75 1.58 -7.13
N VAL A 497 31.06 2.06 -8.34
CA VAL A 497 30.06 2.58 -9.27
C VAL A 497 30.22 1.86 -10.60
N LEU A 498 29.15 1.22 -11.04
CA LEU A 498 29.02 0.53 -12.33
C LEU A 498 27.96 1.26 -13.16
N THR A 499 28.25 1.58 -14.42
CA THR A 499 27.29 2.25 -15.29
C THR A 499 27.36 1.77 -16.74
N SER A 500 26.33 2.09 -17.54
CA SER A 500 26.26 1.76 -18.97
C SER A 500 26.92 2.78 -19.90
N SER A 501 27.35 3.94 -19.40
CA SER A 501 28.01 4.99 -20.20
C SER A 501 29.04 5.78 -19.41
N GLU A 502 30.04 6.35 -20.09
CA GLU A 502 31.04 7.20 -19.45
C GLU A 502 30.42 8.42 -18.75
N SER A 503 29.42 9.04 -19.38
CA SER A 503 28.69 10.18 -18.82
C SER A 503 27.94 9.82 -17.54
N SER A 504 27.27 8.67 -17.53
CA SER A 504 26.60 8.13 -16.33
C SER A 504 27.61 7.92 -15.20
N LEU A 505 28.78 7.35 -15.52
CA LEU A 505 29.84 7.16 -14.53
C LEU A 505 30.36 8.50 -13.98
N ARG A 506 30.70 9.44 -14.87
CA ARG A 506 31.16 10.79 -14.51
C ARG A 506 30.17 11.48 -13.59
N GLN A 507 28.90 11.49 -13.97
CA GLN A 507 27.83 12.12 -13.19
C GLN A 507 27.65 11.46 -11.81
N THR A 508 27.70 10.13 -11.75
CA THR A 508 27.54 9.41 -10.48
C THR A 508 28.73 9.67 -9.54
N LEU A 509 29.96 9.67 -10.07
CA LEU A 509 31.15 10.01 -9.31
C LEU A 509 31.16 11.47 -8.83
N GLU A 510 30.71 12.41 -9.66
CA GLU A 510 30.55 13.82 -9.27
C GLU A 510 29.50 13.98 -8.17
N THR A 511 28.40 13.24 -8.26
CA THR A 511 27.35 13.22 -7.22
C THR A 511 27.89 12.75 -5.88
N GLN A 512 28.69 11.69 -5.86
CA GLN A 512 29.30 11.18 -4.64
C GLN A 512 30.32 12.15 -4.01
N LYS A 513 30.86 13.11 -4.78
CA LYS A 513 31.75 14.18 -4.28
C LYS A 513 30.99 15.40 -3.77
N SER A 514 29.73 15.58 -4.19
CA SER A 514 28.91 16.74 -3.81
C SER A 514 27.44 16.37 -3.63
N GLU A 515 27.00 16.37 -2.37
CA GLU A 515 25.60 16.12 -2.00
C GLU A 515 24.62 17.08 -2.71
N SER A 516 25.07 18.27 -3.10
CA SER A 516 24.23 19.27 -3.79
C SER A 516 23.70 18.81 -5.16
N SER A 517 24.35 17.84 -5.78
CA SER A 517 23.94 17.23 -7.06
C SER A 517 23.21 15.88 -6.90
N SER A 518 22.96 15.47 -5.66
CA SER A 518 22.31 14.20 -5.35
C SER A 518 20.81 14.27 -5.51
N LEU A 519 20.19 13.11 -5.70
CA LEU A 519 18.75 12.95 -5.66
C LEU A 519 18.21 13.42 -4.31
N GLY A 520 18.90 13.11 -3.22
CA GLY A 520 18.54 13.59 -1.88
C GLY A 520 18.36 15.11 -1.82
N ALA A 521 19.27 15.87 -2.42
CA ALA A 521 19.18 17.34 -2.46
C ALA A 521 18.09 17.86 -3.42
N ASP A 522 17.93 17.20 -4.57
CA ASP A 522 16.93 17.54 -5.60
C ASP A 522 15.49 17.18 -5.20
N LEU A 523 15.31 16.29 -4.21
CA LEU A 523 13.99 15.94 -3.73
C LEU A 523 13.27 17.18 -3.15
N PRO A 524 11.99 17.37 -3.51
CA PRO A 524 11.09 18.32 -2.86
C PRO A 524 11.18 18.24 -1.32
N LYS A 525 11.09 19.41 -0.67
CA LYS A 525 11.24 19.53 0.80
C LYS A 525 10.31 18.59 1.56
N GLN A 526 9.10 18.34 1.03
CA GLN A 526 8.16 17.40 1.67
C GLN A 526 8.72 15.98 1.74
N PHE A 527 9.27 15.44 0.65
CA PHE A 527 9.90 14.12 0.65
C PHE A 527 11.10 14.07 1.61
N ARG A 528 11.99 15.07 1.54
CA ARG A 528 13.14 15.16 2.44
C ARG A 528 12.73 15.14 3.91
N SER A 529 11.76 15.97 4.29
CA SER A 529 11.30 16.03 5.69
C SER A 529 10.74 14.70 6.21
N ARG A 530 10.17 13.87 5.32
CA ARG A 530 9.68 12.54 5.68
C ARG A 530 10.81 11.53 5.85
N LEU A 531 11.86 11.64 5.05
CA LEU A 531 13.06 10.81 5.18
C LEU A 531 13.94 11.22 6.36
N GLU A 532 14.03 12.52 6.68
CA GLU A 532 14.92 13.04 7.73
C GLU A 532 14.55 12.53 9.14
N GLY A 533 13.33 12.02 9.32
CA GLY A 533 12.82 11.44 10.58
C GLY A 533 12.75 9.91 10.61
N VAL A 534 13.15 9.21 9.55
CA VAL A 534 13.10 7.75 9.44
C VAL A 534 14.40 7.22 8.83
N SER A 535 14.84 6.02 9.20
CA SER A 535 15.89 5.32 8.45
C SER A 535 15.24 4.33 7.50
N PRO A 536 15.09 4.68 6.21
CA PRO A 536 14.41 3.81 5.28
C PRO A 536 15.26 2.57 5.00
N LEU A 537 14.65 1.39 5.11
CA LEU A 537 15.19 0.12 4.67
C LEU A 537 15.26 0.02 3.14
N PHE A 538 14.26 0.61 2.51
CA PHE A 538 14.04 0.57 1.08
C PHE A 538 13.55 1.92 0.62
N VAL A 539 14.02 2.37 -0.53
CA VAL A 539 13.52 3.55 -1.23
C VAL A 539 13.32 3.23 -2.70
N ALA A 540 12.15 3.57 -3.22
CA ALA A 540 11.85 3.60 -4.64
C ALA A 540 11.47 5.03 -5.05
N TYR A 541 12.03 5.49 -6.15
CA TYR A 541 11.73 6.79 -6.73
C TYR A 541 11.45 6.65 -8.22
N PHE A 542 10.47 7.40 -8.70
CA PHE A 542 10.07 7.43 -10.09
C PHE A 542 9.65 8.85 -10.49
N ASN A 543 10.21 9.36 -11.58
CA ASN A 543 9.88 10.67 -12.13
C ASN A 543 9.29 10.52 -13.53
N ALA A 544 7.97 10.62 -13.62
CA ALA A 544 7.27 10.35 -14.87
C ALA A 544 7.55 11.39 -15.96
N ASP A 545 7.83 12.64 -15.60
CA ASP A 545 8.22 13.67 -16.58
C ASP A 545 9.56 13.32 -17.24
N ARG A 546 10.54 12.88 -16.46
CA ARG A 546 11.83 12.40 -16.97
C ARG A 546 11.68 11.08 -17.71
N THR A 547 10.76 10.20 -17.30
CA THR A 547 10.45 8.98 -18.06
C THR A 547 9.86 9.31 -19.42
N ALA A 548 8.94 10.27 -19.49
CA ALA A 548 8.36 10.73 -20.74
C ALA A 548 9.40 11.37 -21.67
N GLU A 549 10.32 12.18 -21.12
CA GLU A 549 11.47 12.71 -21.86
C GLU A 549 12.40 11.59 -22.35
N LEU A 550 12.68 10.60 -21.51
CA LEU A 550 13.49 9.45 -21.89
C LEU A 550 12.82 8.68 -23.03
N ILE A 551 11.53 8.34 -22.92
CA ILE A 551 10.76 7.65 -23.97
C ILE A 551 10.81 8.45 -25.27
N HIS A 552 10.56 9.76 -25.21
CA HIS A 552 10.63 10.63 -26.38
C HIS A 552 12.03 10.66 -26.99
N SER A 553 13.10 10.64 -26.17
CA SER A 553 14.47 10.62 -26.68
C SER A 553 14.83 9.30 -27.37
N VAL A 554 14.31 8.16 -26.88
CA VAL A 554 14.57 6.85 -27.49
C VAL A 554 13.61 6.50 -28.62
N GLN A 555 12.45 7.13 -28.72
CA GLN A 555 11.45 6.89 -29.76
C GLN A 555 12.02 7.05 -31.17
N GLY A 556 12.85 8.07 -31.40
CA GLY A 556 13.51 8.25 -32.70
C GLY A 556 14.32 7.02 -33.09
N SER A 557 15.12 6.49 -32.16
CA SER A 557 15.91 5.28 -32.37
C SER A 557 15.06 4.02 -32.48
N LEU A 558 14.05 3.85 -31.63
CA LEU A 558 13.12 2.71 -31.69
C LEU A 558 12.36 2.68 -33.01
N SER A 559 11.93 3.84 -33.52
CA SER A 559 11.25 3.95 -34.81
C SER A 559 12.13 3.45 -35.97
N MET A 560 13.46 3.62 -35.89
CA MET A 560 14.36 3.06 -36.90
C MET A 560 14.39 1.52 -36.86
N PHE A 561 14.23 0.91 -35.68
CA PHE A 561 14.21 -0.55 -35.52
C PHE A 561 12.83 -1.19 -35.80
N THR A 562 11.74 -0.44 -35.67
CA THR A 562 10.37 -0.91 -35.89
C THR A 562 9.81 -0.57 -37.28
N GLY A 563 10.64 -0.12 -38.22
CA GLY A 563 10.22 0.21 -39.58
C GLY A 563 9.39 1.51 -39.67
N GLY A 564 9.69 2.50 -38.81
CA GLY A 564 9.07 3.82 -38.79
C GLY A 564 7.83 3.92 -37.88
N GLN A 565 7.46 2.86 -37.17
CA GLN A 565 6.33 2.87 -36.25
C GLN A 565 6.77 3.30 -34.85
N ASN A 566 6.18 4.37 -34.33
CA ASN A 566 6.37 4.71 -32.92
C ASN A 566 5.65 3.67 -32.06
N PRO A 567 6.36 2.92 -31.19
CA PRO A 567 5.74 1.87 -30.38
C PRO A 567 4.85 2.41 -29.26
N ILE A 568 5.02 3.70 -28.94
CA ILE A 568 4.27 4.44 -27.92
C ILE A 568 3.80 5.72 -28.61
N ASP A 569 2.51 6.05 -28.53
CA ASP A 569 2.00 7.30 -29.10
C ASP A 569 2.17 8.48 -28.11
N ASN A 570 1.96 9.70 -28.61
CA ASN A 570 2.10 10.90 -27.79
C ASN A 570 1.03 10.99 -26.69
N GLU A 571 -0.15 10.39 -26.88
CA GLU A 571 -1.20 10.39 -25.87
C GLU A 571 -0.78 9.56 -24.66
N GLN A 572 -0.16 8.40 -24.88
CA GLN A 572 0.41 7.54 -23.85
C GLN A 572 1.57 8.24 -23.13
N ILE A 573 2.44 8.95 -23.84
CA ILE A 573 3.51 9.75 -23.21
C ILE A 573 2.90 10.82 -22.29
N GLU A 574 1.89 11.54 -22.76
CA GLU A 574 1.19 12.52 -21.94
C GLU A 574 0.53 11.84 -20.74
N GLN A 575 -0.09 10.66 -20.88
CA GLN A 575 -0.60 9.88 -19.76
C GLN A 575 0.50 9.50 -18.74
N ILE A 576 1.71 9.19 -19.19
CA ILE A 576 2.85 8.96 -18.29
C ILE A 576 3.19 10.23 -17.53
N ARG A 577 3.33 11.39 -18.20
CA ARG A 577 3.57 12.69 -17.53
C ARG A 577 2.55 12.97 -16.44
N LYS A 578 1.30 12.53 -16.64
CA LYS A 578 0.24 12.68 -15.65
C LYS A 578 0.54 11.97 -14.33
N VAL A 579 1.32 10.91 -14.29
CA VAL A 579 1.65 10.21 -13.04
C VAL A 579 2.41 11.11 -12.05
N GLY A 580 3.22 12.06 -12.55
CA GLY A 580 4.02 12.96 -11.71
C GLY A 580 5.27 12.31 -11.11
N THR A 581 5.70 12.78 -9.94
CA THR A 581 6.88 12.21 -9.24
C THR A 581 6.40 11.39 -8.05
N THR A 582 6.74 10.11 -8.04
CA THR A 582 6.39 9.17 -6.97
C THR A 582 7.63 8.79 -6.18
N PHE A 583 7.46 8.74 -4.87
CA PHE A 583 8.46 8.37 -3.90
C PHE A 583 7.84 7.39 -2.91
N THR A 584 8.45 6.21 -2.75
CA THR A 584 8.00 5.18 -1.81
C THR A 584 9.15 4.74 -0.94
N PHE A 585 8.93 4.54 0.34
CA PHE A 585 9.92 3.96 1.24
C PHE A 585 9.31 2.97 2.23
N ALA A 586 10.15 2.05 2.70
CA ALA A 586 9.85 1.19 3.83
C ALA A 586 10.79 1.53 4.98
N ALA A 587 10.31 1.54 6.22
CA ALA A 587 11.12 1.73 7.42
C ALA A 587 10.65 0.77 8.52
N TYR A 588 11.55 0.32 9.38
CA TYR A 588 11.21 -0.49 10.55
C TYR A 588 11.82 0.13 11.80
N ASP A 589 11.00 0.38 12.82
CA ASP A 589 11.47 0.87 14.13
C ASP A 589 10.62 0.27 15.26
N LYS A 590 11.27 -0.36 16.25
CA LYS A 590 10.63 -0.93 17.46
C LYS A 590 9.34 -1.68 17.16
N GLY A 591 9.38 -2.74 16.36
CA GLY A 591 8.21 -3.55 16.02
C GLY A 591 7.24 -2.89 15.05
N LEU A 592 7.49 -1.67 14.55
CA LEU A 592 6.64 -1.02 13.56
C LEU A 592 7.30 -1.04 12.20
N LEU A 593 6.70 -1.78 11.25
CA LEU A 593 7.01 -1.68 9.83
C LEU A 593 6.10 -0.63 9.19
N ASN A 594 6.68 0.43 8.64
CA ASN A 594 5.98 1.50 7.95
C ASN A 594 6.31 1.47 6.46
N LEU A 595 5.30 1.44 5.61
CA LEU A 595 5.37 1.63 4.17
C LEU A 595 4.71 2.96 3.84
N SER A 596 5.42 3.84 3.16
CA SER A 596 4.92 5.17 2.84
C SER A 596 5.17 5.48 1.38
N GLY A 597 4.12 5.87 0.69
CA GLY A 597 4.15 6.35 -0.69
C GLY A 597 3.66 7.80 -0.74
N MET A 598 4.31 8.60 -1.57
CA MET A 598 3.88 9.97 -1.84
C MET A 598 4.06 10.30 -3.32
N THR A 599 3.03 10.87 -3.91
CA THR A 599 3.03 11.30 -5.32
C THR A 599 2.78 12.81 -5.38
N LEU A 600 3.73 13.51 -6.00
CA LEU A 600 3.61 14.92 -6.35
C LEU A 600 3.11 15.04 -7.77
N ALA A 601 2.13 15.93 -7.97
CA ALA A 601 1.67 16.28 -9.31
C ALA A 601 2.85 16.80 -10.16
N PRO A 602 2.84 16.58 -11.49
CA PRO A 602 3.88 17.10 -12.37
C PRO A 602 4.01 18.61 -12.21
N ALA A 603 5.24 19.11 -12.31
CA ALA A 603 5.47 20.53 -12.29
C ALA A 603 4.75 21.16 -13.50
N PRO A 604 4.07 22.32 -13.33
CA PRO A 604 3.52 23.01 -14.48
C PRO A 604 4.66 23.25 -15.49
N PRO A 605 4.41 23.07 -16.80
CA PRO A 605 5.43 23.28 -17.81
C PRO A 605 5.99 24.68 -17.61
N LYS A 606 7.32 24.79 -17.43
CA LYS A 606 7.98 26.09 -17.33
C LYS A 606 7.59 26.88 -18.58
N ALA A 607 6.86 27.98 -18.39
CA ALA A 607 6.49 28.85 -19.49
C ALA A 607 7.79 29.15 -20.26
N LYS A 608 7.86 28.77 -21.54
CA LYS A 608 9.02 29.10 -22.38
C LYS A 608 9.21 30.60 -22.25
N SER A 609 10.33 31.03 -21.67
CA SER A 609 10.68 32.44 -21.67
C SER A 609 10.75 32.85 -23.13
N VAL A 610 9.78 33.65 -23.57
CA VAL A 610 9.81 34.23 -24.90
C VAL A 610 10.99 35.19 -24.89
N GLY A 611 12.10 34.75 -25.46
CA GLY A 611 13.28 35.55 -25.74
C GLY A 611 13.12 36.29 -27.06
#